data_AF-A0A930TWN7-F1
#
_entry.id   AF-A0A930TWN7-F1
#
_cell.length_a   1.000
_cell.length_b   1.000
_cell.length_c   1.000
_cell.angle_alpha   90.00
_cell.angle_beta   90.00
_cell.angle_gamma   90.00
#
_symmetry.space_group_name_H-M   'P 1'
#
loop_
_entity.id
_entity.type
_entity.pdbx_description
1 polymer ?
#
loop_
_entity_poly.entity_id
_entity_poly.type
_entity_poly.pdbx_seq_one_letter_code
_entity_poly.pdbx_strand_id
1 'polypeptide(L)'
;MESLNNLPNTSDSDQGHHPDQVLAKMSQDLQQLQQSLVVQLSQDVSRLQTEKSKLMNDIDALQSQRQDLTTHQETTLSQQQIAQQQIWASQMAQAIADHLQTLMVHRLGEMHQEPDQSKPAPTLADRPTAPVGQDDATYRVLNSLDASLNQTLTSVKRDLSSYQSSLSQQLNRMQTMQQQGEAILEVLVSRLNQQLQDEVRRSQVRPADQNGYRGSSPSAWSPSPPPEGSVATAYRNGSPAPMAAPAPSPPQALSSFQLGLIMVLGSTLALSLHNVVVGIIGNESSIFNIWSLGGFISLSSLGNSILVLLIRMLIVVPLMTLIAMVIYPKTWSEIKGFCLSQDYGLMRSVVGSGFFLFLSQVLIYISIAGVGPGVAVTILFMYPIITAPLAWIFFGDRPSWLRVVVMIAIFLGVVLTSWPRLVGTGELSIWGIGTAIISGIAFAFYLIAMQISFRKLHPVPVSVIQFFTIFVLTCLSLILLPLTSPITGFDYGLSLNPQGRAGLLASGFVLGALTLVGYLMNNYGVRYMGAARASIIASSGPVLTALLAFVITPGPRTALATVQIIGVLIVTIGVTAMNFEKMVMQRPKKS
;
A
#
# COMPACT_ATOMS: atom_id res chain seq x y z
N MET A 1 13.85 3.77 78.05
CA MET A 1 14.62 4.38 79.14
C MET A 1 15.45 5.50 78.54
N GLU A 2 15.30 6.68 79.14
CA GLU A 2 16.02 7.95 79.02
C GLU A 2 16.46 8.44 77.62
N SER A 3 15.98 9.58 77.09
CA SER A 3 16.04 10.98 77.60
C SER A 3 17.49 11.45 77.76
N LEU A 4 17.96 12.66 77.45
CA LEU A 4 17.44 13.96 77.05
C LEU A 4 18.71 14.82 76.87
N ASN A 5 18.61 15.93 76.13
CA ASN A 5 19.29 17.21 76.39
C ASN A 5 20.84 17.27 76.52
N ASN A 6 21.46 18.13 75.71
CA ASN A 6 21.76 19.53 76.11
C ASN A 6 22.66 20.24 75.08
N LEU A 7 22.14 21.31 74.47
CA LEU A 7 22.89 22.56 74.23
C LEU A 7 23.20 23.22 75.61
N PRO A 8 24.04 24.28 75.80
CA PRO A 8 24.28 25.40 74.88
C PRO A 8 25.68 26.10 75.00
N ASN A 9 25.75 27.31 74.41
CA ASN A 9 26.58 28.49 74.77
C ASN A 9 27.91 28.75 74.05
N THR A 10 27.78 29.53 72.97
CA THR A 10 28.20 30.94 72.81
C THR A 10 29.56 31.46 73.33
N SER A 11 30.08 32.37 72.49
CA SER A 11 30.88 33.59 72.76
C SER A 11 32.40 33.49 72.80
N ASP A 12 32.96 33.88 71.65
CA ASP A 12 33.86 35.03 71.45
C ASP A 12 35.35 34.99 71.81
N SER A 13 36.08 35.57 70.86
CA SER A 13 37.44 36.11 70.89
C SER A 13 38.57 35.10 71.12
N ASP A 14 39.41 34.87 70.12
CA ASP A 14 40.52 35.81 69.87
C ASP A 14 41.26 35.45 68.56
N GLN A 15 41.54 36.47 67.76
CA GLN A 15 42.27 36.37 66.51
C GLN A 15 43.75 36.17 66.80
N GLY A 16 44.38 35.17 66.18
CA GLY A 16 45.82 35.04 66.37
C GLY A 16 46.64 34.10 65.49
N HIS A 17 46.12 33.35 64.51
CA HIS A 17 46.98 32.46 63.68
C HIS A 17 46.48 32.26 62.24
N HIS A 18 46.03 33.34 61.58
CA HIS A 18 45.27 33.25 60.31
C HIS A 18 46.00 33.29 58.96
N PRO A 19 47.33 33.44 58.80
CA PRO A 19 47.95 33.26 57.47
C PRO A 19 48.42 31.81 57.21
N ASP A 20 49.02 31.15 58.20
CA ASP A 20 49.66 29.83 58.01
C ASP A 20 48.63 28.70 57.88
N GLN A 21 47.50 28.79 58.58
CA GLN A 21 46.39 27.83 58.42
C GLN A 21 45.70 27.96 57.07
N VAL A 22 45.63 29.17 56.50
CA VAL A 22 45.01 29.41 55.18
C VAL A 22 45.92 28.90 54.06
N LEU A 23 47.24 29.12 54.17
CA LEU A 23 48.22 28.57 53.24
C LEU A 23 48.28 27.04 53.29
N ALA A 24 48.25 26.46 54.50
CA ALA A 24 48.18 25.01 54.67
C ALA A 24 46.90 24.44 54.05
N LYS A 25 45.74 25.08 54.30
CA LYS A 25 44.46 24.66 53.74
C LYS A 25 44.39 24.81 52.22
N MET A 26 44.91 25.89 51.65
CA MET A 26 45.01 26.05 50.19
C MET A 26 45.95 25.04 49.55
N SER A 27 47.07 24.69 50.21
CA SER A 27 47.96 23.64 49.73
C SER A 27 47.29 22.27 49.73
N GLN A 28 46.48 22.00 50.78
CA GLN A 28 45.74 20.77 50.94
C GLN A 28 44.57 20.67 49.95
N ASP A 29 43.86 21.78 49.71
CA ASP A 29 42.80 21.86 48.69
C ASP A 29 43.38 21.71 47.28
N LEU A 30 44.54 22.29 46.98
CA LEU A 30 45.24 22.08 45.69
C LEU A 30 45.68 20.63 45.51
N GLN A 31 46.17 19.97 46.55
CA GLN A 31 46.51 18.55 46.51
C GLN A 31 45.26 17.67 46.30
N GLN A 32 44.16 17.98 46.97
CA GLN A 32 42.89 17.26 46.76
C GLN A 32 42.34 17.46 45.34
N LEU A 33 42.42 18.69 44.81
CA LEU A 33 41.96 19.00 43.46
C LEU A 33 42.84 18.31 42.41
N GLN A 34 44.16 18.28 42.63
CA GLN A 34 45.10 17.53 41.80
C GLN A 34 44.79 16.02 41.82
N GLN A 35 44.56 15.43 42.99
CA GLN A 35 44.19 14.01 43.10
C GLN A 35 42.85 13.71 42.45
N SER A 36 41.84 14.56 42.64
CA SER A 36 40.53 14.40 42.01
C SER A 36 40.62 14.49 40.49
N LEU A 37 41.40 15.44 39.95
CA LEU A 37 41.59 15.58 38.50
C LEU A 37 42.33 14.39 37.90
N VAL A 38 43.34 13.86 38.58
CA VAL A 38 44.07 12.67 38.12
C VAL A 38 43.17 11.44 38.07
N VAL A 39 42.32 11.24 39.10
CA VAL A 39 41.34 10.15 39.12
C VAL A 39 40.30 10.32 38.02
N GLN A 40 39.79 11.53 37.83
CA GLN A 40 38.80 11.83 36.79
C GLN A 40 39.37 11.63 35.38
N LEU A 41 40.58 12.12 35.09
CA LEU A 41 41.24 11.87 33.80
C LEU A 41 41.51 10.38 33.58
N SER A 42 41.91 9.65 34.62
CA SER A 42 42.14 8.20 34.51
C SER A 42 40.85 7.44 34.17
N GLN A 43 39.71 7.85 34.75
CA GLN A 43 38.41 7.26 34.45
C GLN A 43 37.95 7.59 33.02
N ASP A 44 38.13 8.84 32.58
CA ASP A 44 37.77 9.25 31.22
C ASP A 44 38.64 8.55 30.16
N VAL A 45 39.94 8.38 30.41
CA VAL A 45 40.83 7.62 29.52
C VAL A 45 40.40 6.15 29.43
N SER A 46 40.04 5.52 30.56
CA SER A 46 39.54 4.14 30.56
C SER A 46 38.23 4.00 29.78
N ARG A 47 37.31 4.95 29.95
CA ARG A 47 36.05 4.99 29.19
C ARG A 47 36.29 5.17 27.69
N LEU A 48 37.17 6.10 27.31
CA LEU A 48 37.53 6.34 25.91
C LEU A 48 38.23 5.14 25.27
N GLN A 49 39.09 4.44 26.01
CA GLN A 49 39.71 3.20 25.53
C GLN A 49 38.68 2.09 25.29
N THR A 50 37.68 2.00 26.17
CA THR A 50 36.57 1.03 26.04
C THR A 50 35.70 1.36 24.82
N GLU A 51 35.29 2.62 24.65
CA GLU A 51 34.53 3.06 23.48
C GLU A 51 35.31 2.88 22.17
N LYS A 52 36.62 3.18 22.16
CA LYS A 52 37.50 2.93 21.02
C LYS A 52 37.53 1.44 20.66
N SER A 53 37.65 0.55 21.66
CA SER A 53 37.65 -0.90 21.40
C SER A 53 36.33 -1.39 20.79
N LYS A 54 35.21 -0.83 21.25
CA LYS A 54 33.88 -1.14 20.73
C LYS A 54 33.71 -0.66 19.28
N LEU A 55 34.12 0.58 19.00
CA LEU A 55 34.11 1.14 17.65
C LEU A 55 35.00 0.34 16.68
N MET A 56 36.15 -0.15 17.14
CA MET A 56 37.03 -0.98 16.31
C MET A 56 36.37 -2.31 15.95
N ASN A 57 35.73 -2.97 16.92
CA ASN A 57 34.98 -4.20 16.66
C ASN A 57 33.79 -3.97 15.71
N ASP A 58 33.07 -2.85 15.85
CA ASP A 58 31.96 -2.50 14.96
C ASP A 58 32.46 -2.23 13.52
N ILE A 59 33.63 -1.60 13.38
CA ILE A 59 34.28 -1.39 12.07
C ILE A 59 34.66 -2.72 11.43
N ASP A 60 35.26 -3.64 12.19
CA ASP A 60 35.63 -4.97 11.67
C ASP A 60 34.38 -5.77 11.26
N ALA A 61 33.29 -5.70 12.04
CA ALA A 61 32.01 -6.30 11.70
C ALA A 61 31.41 -5.70 10.41
N LEU A 62 31.44 -4.38 10.27
CA LEU A 62 30.97 -3.67 9.06
C LEU A 62 31.82 -4.00 7.84
N GLN A 63 33.14 -4.15 8.00
CA GLN A 63 34.03 -4.57 6.93
C GLN A 63 33.76 -6.02 6.50
N SER A 64 33.53 -6.93 7.45
CA SER A 64 33.13 -8.31 7.16
C SER A 64 31.79 -8.37 6.41
N GLN A 65 30.80 -7.57 6.82
CA GLN A 65 29.50 -7.52 6.16
C GLN A 65 29.61 -6.95 4.73
N ARG A 66 30.48 -5.97 4.51
CA ARG A 66 30.79 -5.46 3.17
C ARG A 66 31.46 -6.53 2.29
N GLN A 67 32.37 -7.32 2.86
CA GLN A 67 33.02 -8.41 2.12
C GLN A 67 31.99 -9.46 1.68
N ASP A 68 31.09 -9.88 2.58
CA ASP A 68 30.00 -10.82 2.28
C ASP A 68 29.05 -10.28 1.20
N LEU A 69 28.63 -9.02 1.31
CA LEU A 69 27.79 -8.38 0.31
C LEU A 69 28.47 -8.31 -1.07
N THR A 70 29.78 -8.08 -1.11
CA THR A 70 30.55 -8.03 -2.37
C THR A 70 30.64 -9.42 -3.00
N THR A 71 30.88 -10.47 -2.21
CA THR A 71 30.91 -11.85 -2.72
C THR A 71 29.54 -12.34 -3.19
N HIS A 72 28.45 -11.93 -2.52
CA HIS A 72 27.08 -12.23 -2.96
C HIS A 72 26.71 -11.48 -4.25
N GLN A 73 27.23 -10.28 -4.45
CA GLN A 73 27.02 -9.52 -5.67
C GLN A 73 27.75 -10.15 -6.88
N GLU A 74 28.98 -10.62 -6.72
CA GLU A 74 29.70 -11.30 -7.81
C GLU A 74 29.05 -12.65 -8.19
N THR A 75 28.59 -13.42 -7.21
CA THR A 75 27.89 -14.69 -7.48
C THR A 75 26.54 -14.47 -8.16
N THR A 76 25.74 -13.48 -7.74
CA THR A 76 24.47 -13.14 -8.39
C THR A 76 24.67 -12.60 -9.81
N LEU A 77 25.69 -11.76 -10.05
CA LEU A 77 26.03 -11.27 -11.39
C LEU A 77 26.47 -12.42 -12.32
N SER A 78 27.27 -13.36 -11.83
CA SER A 78 27.68 -14.54 -12.61
C SER A 78 26.49 -15.45 -12.94
N GLN A 79 25.56 -15.64 -12.00
CA GLN A 79 24.37 -16.48 -12.21
C GLN A 79 23.35 -15.81 -13.13
N GLN A 80 23.24 -14.48 -13.07
CA GLN A 80 22.43 -13.68 -13.99
C GLN A 80 23.06 -13.64 -15.39
N GLN A 81 24.40 -13.59 -15.50
CA GLN A 81 25.12 -13.75 -16.77
C GLN A 81 24.92 -15.13 -17.39
N ILE A 82 24.94 -16.20 -16.59
CA ILE A 82 24.69 -17.58 -17.07
C ILE A 82 23.23 -17.76 -17.49
N ALA A 83 22.27 -17.25 -16.73
CA ALA A 83 20.86 -17.28 -17.09
C ALA A 83 20.58 -16.46 -18.37
N GLN A 84 21.24 -15.31 -18.52
CA GLN A 84 21.11 -14.47 -19.72
C GLN A 84 21.81 -15.11 -20.94
N GLN A 85 22.95 -15.80 -20.75
CA GLN A 85 23.57 -16.61 -21.80
C GLN A 85 22.68 -17.77 -22.25
N GLN A 86 21.95 -18.42 -21.33
CA GLN A 86 21.02 -19.49 -21.67
C GLN A 86 19.79 -18.98 -22.43
N ILE A 87 19.25 -17.82 -22.05
CA ILE A 87 18.15 -17.18 -22.79
C ILE A 87 18.62 -16.81 -24.21
N TRP A 88 19.84 -16.29 -24.35
CA TRP A 88 20.40 -15.97 -25.66
C TRP A 88 20.67 -17.20 -26.53
N ALA A 89 21.21 -18.29 -25.96
CA ALA A 89 21.41 -19.55 -26.67
C ALA A 89 20.08 -20.15 -27.15
N SER A 90 19.03 -20.05 -26.33
CA SER A 90 17.69 -20.48 -26.72
C SER A 90 17.08 -19.60 -27.82
N GLN A 91 17.26 -18.28 -27.75
CA GLN A 91 16.76 -17.34 -28.77
C GLN A 91 17.51 -17.46 -30.10
N MET A 92 18.81 -17.69 -30.09
CA MET A 92 19.57 -17.99 -31.32
C MET A 92 19.15 -19.34 -31.91
N ALA A 93 18.98 -20.38 -31.10
CA ALA A 93 18.49 -21.66 -31.59
C ALA A 93 17.09 -21.53 -32.21
N GLN A 94 16.22 -20.70 -31.62
CA GLN A 94 14.89 -20.42 -32.15
C GLN A 94 14.93 -19.58 -33.42
N ALA A 95 15.74 -18.52 -33.50
CA ALA A 95 15.87 -17.72 -34.72
C ALA A 95 16.48 -18.51 -35.88
N ILE A 96 17.46 -19.37 -35.61
CA ILE A 96 18.05 -20.28 -36.60
C ILE A 96 17.03 -21.34 -37.04
N ALA A 97 16.24 -21.88 -36.11
CA ALA A 97 15.19 -22.85 -36.42
C ALA A 97 14.05 -22.21 -37.25
N ASP A 98 13.61 -21.01 -36.90
CA ASP A 98 12.55 -20.29 -37.61
C ASP A 98 12.97 -19.95 -39.04
N HIS A 99 14.25 -19.59 -39.23
CA HIS A 99 14.80 -19.27 -40.54
C HIS A 99 15.02 -20.53 -41.41
N LEU A 100 15.41 -21.65 -40.80
CA LEU A 100 15.45 -22.96 -41.49
C LEU A 100 14.06 -23.45 -41.88
N GLN A 101 13.06 -23.21 -41.03
CA GLN A 101 11.69 -23.63 -41.26
C GLN A 101 11.01 -22.80 -42.35
N THR A 102 11.23 -21.48 -42.37
CA THR A 102 10.75 -20.61 -43.46
C THR A 102 11.40 -20.93 -44.80
N LEU A 103 12.69 -21.31 -44.82
CA LEU A 103 13.35 -21.78 -46.04
C LEU A 103 12.79 -23.10 -46.57
N MET A 104 12.44 -24.04 -45.69
CA MET A 104 11.79 -25.29 -46.12
C MET A 104 10.38 -25.07 -46.64
N VAL A 105 9.58 -24.23 -45.98
CA VAL A 105 8.19 -23.94 -46.40
C VAL A 105 8.16 -23.19 -47.73
N HIS A 106 9.06 -22.22 -47.93
CA HIS A 106 9.14 -21.47 -49.18
C HIS A 106 9.55 -22.36 -50.37
N ARG A 107 10.43 -23.34 -50.14
CA ARG A 107 10.88 -24.28 -51.20
C ARG A 107 9.88 -25.41 -51.49
N LEU A 108 9.11 -25.84 -50.50
CA LEU A 108 8.04 -26.84 -50.70
C LEU A 108 6.85 -26.24 -51.48
N GLY A 109 6.60 -24.94 -51.31
CA GLY A 109 5.61 -24.19 -52.08
C GLY A 109 5.97 -24.02 -53.56
N GLU A 110 7.25 -23.79 -53.87
CA GLU A 110 7.71 -23.66 -55.26
C GLU A 110 7.75 -24.98 -56.05
N MET A 111 7.83 -26.14 -55.37
CA MET A 111 7.74 -27.44 -56.04
C MET A 111 6.32 -27.90 -56.40
N HIS A 112 5.26 -27.24 -55.90
CA HIS A 112 3.86 -27.70 -56.05
C HIS A 112 3.02 -26.90 -57.07
N GLN A 113 3.61 -25.97 -57.83
CA GLN A 113 2.93 -25.25 -58.90
C GLN A 113 3.44 -25.65 -60.29
N GLU A 114 2.88 -26.74 -60.83
CA GLU A 114 2.83 -26.97 -62.29
C GLU A 114 1.55 -26.32 -62.84
N PRO A 115 1.61 -25.39 -63.82
CA PRO A 115 0.43 -24.83 -64.45
C PRO A 115 0.00 -25.65 -65.67
N ASP A 116 -1.26 -26.08 -65.63
CA ASP A 116 -2.06 -26.49 -66.77
C ASP A 116 -2.39 -25.26 -67.64
N GLN A 117 -2.03 -25.27 -68.94
CA GLN A 117 -2.87 -24.70 -70.02
C GLN A 117 -2.35 -24.92 -71.45
N SER A 118 -3.33 -25.08 -72.33
CA SER A 118 -3.36 -25.51 -73.73
C SER A 118 -2.96 -24.52 -74.84
N LYS A 119 -2.58 -25.09 -76.01
CA LYS A 119 -2.77 -24.67 -77.46
C LYS A 119 -1.53 -24.19 -78.28
N PRO A 120 -1.53 -24.27 -79.66
CA PRO A 120 -0.82 -25.29 -80.45
C PRO A 120 0.33 -24.79 -81.38
N ALA A 121 1.01 -25.73 -82.06
CA ALA A 121 2.27 -25.66 -82.84
C ALA A 121 2.24 -24.79 -84.14
N PRO A 122 3.41 -24.44 -84.78
CA PRO A 122 4.17 -25.42 -85.58
C PRO A 122 5.73 -25.31 -85.63
N THR A 123 6.34 -26.48 -85.88
CA THR A 123 7.52 -26.83 -86.72
C THR A 123 8.97 -26.34 -86.49
N LEU A 124 9.81 -27.38 -86.24
CA LEU A 124 11.06 -27.80 -86.90
C LEU A 124 12.41 -27.13 -86.60
N ALA A 125 13.30 -27.99 -86.12
CA ALA A 125 14.73 -28.15 -86.42
C ALA A 125 15.67 -28.03 -85.20
N ASP A 126 16.57 -29.01 -85.16
CA ASP A 126 17.80 -29.14 -84.38
C ASP A 126 17.72 -29.50 -82.90
N ARG A 127 17.73 -30.83 -82.71
CA ARG A 127 18.39 -31.49 -81.59
C ARG A 127 19.90 -31.45 -81.83
N PRO A 128 20.70 -31.18 -80.79
CA PRO A 128 21.58 -32.27 -80.37
C PRO A 128 21.44 -32.62 -78.90
N THR A 129 21.65 -33.90 -78.66
CA THR A 129 21.77 -34.61 -77.39
C THR A 129 22.81 -34.01 -76.44
N ALA A 130 22.43 -33.73 -75.19
CA ALA A 130 23.33 -33.62 -74.03
C ALA A 130 22.58 -34.07 -72.75
N PRO A 131 23.28 -34.59 -71.75
CA PRO A 131 22.75 -35.58 -70.82
C PRO A 131 21.88 -34.98 -69.71
N VAL A 132 21.06 -35.83 -69.12
CA VAL A 132 20.27 -35.63 -67.90
C VAL A 132 21.05 -34.80 -66.87
N GLY A 133 20.72 -33.52 -66.74
CA GLY A 133 21.33 -32.58 -65.82
C GLY A 133 20.73 -32.69 -64.41
N GLN A 134 20.97 -33.81 -63.74
CA GLN A 134 20.62 -33.97 -62.32
C GLN A 134 21.63 -33.27 -61.40
N ASP A 135 22.82 -32.98 -61.94
CA ASP A 135 23.88 -32.27 -61.23
C ASP A 135 23.63 -30.75 -61.15
N ASP A 136 22.97 -30.14 -62.14
CA ASP A 136 22.78 -28.68 -62.21
C ASP A 136 21.81 -28.16 -61.12
N ALA A 137 20.83 -28.97 -60.73
CA ALA A 137 19.96 -28.68 -59.59
C ALA A 137 20.71 -28.76 -58.25
N THR A 138 21.64 -29.73 -58.12
CA THR A 138 22.41 -29.97 -56.90
C THR A 138 23.46 -28.88 -56.67
N TYR A 139 24.14 -28.41 -57.73
CA TYR A 139 25.09 -27.30 -57.64
C TYR A 139 24.40 -25.96 -57.35
N ARG A 140 23.17 -25.73 -57.84
CA ARG A 140 22.37 -24.54 -57.47
C ARG A 140 21.92 -24.57 -56.01
N VAL A 141 21.65 -25.75 -55.46
CA VAL A 141 21.33 -25.92 -54.03
C VAL A 141 22.57 -25.64 -53.17
N LEU A 142 23.74 -26.16 -53.53
CA LEU A 142 24.97 -25.88 -52.78
C LEU A 142 25.35 -24.39 -52.78
N ASN A 143 25.26 -23.72 -53.92
CA ASN A 143 25.58 -22.28 -53.99
C ASN A 143 24.57 -21.39 -53.23
N SER A 144 23.30 -21.77 -53.19
CA SER A 144 22.29 -21.02 -52.43
C SER A 144 22.38 -21.25 -50.92
N LEU A 145 22.85 -22.43 -50.48
CA LEU A 145 23.19 -22.67 -49.09
C LEU A 145 24.40 -21.86 -48.63
N ASP A 146 25.46 -21.79 -49.45
CA ASP A 146 26.68 -21.07 -49.10
C ASP A 146 26.44 -19.55 -48.99
N ALA A 147 25.66 -18.98 -49.90
CA ALA A 147 25.25 -17.57 -49.84
C ALA A 147 24.42 -17.26 -48.58
N SER A 148 23.50 -18.14 -48.20
CA SER A 148 22.64 -17.97 -47.03
C SER A 148 23.42 -18.11 -45.71
N LEU A 149 24.34 -19.07 -45.63
CA LEU A 149 25.26 -19.23 -44.49
C LEU A 149 26.14 -17.99 -44.31
N ASN A 150 26.67 -17.46 -45.41
CA ASN A 150 27.55 -16.28 -45.35
C ASN A 150 26.78 -15.01 -44.94
N GLN A 151 25.50 -14.87 -45.36
CA GLN A 151 24.61 -13.81 -44.89
C GLN A 151 24.27 -13.95 -43.39
N THR A 152 24.02 -15.17 -42.93
CA THR A 152 23.73 -15.43 -41.51
C THR A 152 24.96 -15.13 -40.65
N LEU A 153 26.14 -15.56 -41.08
CA LEU A 153 27.41 -15.32 -40.39
C LEU A 153 27.74 -13.83 -40.32
N THR A 154 27.48 -13.07 -41.39
CA THR A 154 27.71 -11.62 -41.41
C THR A 154 26.71 -10.85 -40.55
N SER A 155 25.45 -11.29 -40.47
CA SER A 155 24.46 -10.73 -39.54
C SER A 155 24.88 -10.96 -38.09
N VAL A 156 25.26 -12.20 -37.74
CA VAL A 156 25.71 -12.55 -36.38
C VAL A 156 26.97 -11.76 -35.99
N LYS A 157 27.92 -11.58 -36.92
CA LYS A 157 29.12 -10.76 -36.67
C LYS A 157 28.78 -9.29 -36.41
N ARG A 158 27.77 -8.75 -37.10
CA ARG A 158 27.30 -7.38 -36.91
C ARG A 158 26.66 -7.21 -35.52
N ASP A 159 25.84 -8.16 -35.12
CA ASP A 159 25.18 -8.15 -33.80
C ASP A 159 26.16 -8.35 -32.65
N LEU A 160 27.25 -9.10 -32.87
CA LEU A 160 28.31 -9.26 -31.87
C LEU A 160 29.10 -7.95 -31.65
N SER A 161 29.34 -7.19 -32.73
CA SER A 161 29.99 -5.88 -32.64
C SER A 161 29.11 -4.81 -31.99
N SER A 162 27.79 -4.86 -32.19
CA SER A 162 26.86 -3.94 -31.55
C SER A 162 26.76 -4.21 -30.04
N TYR A 163 26.79 -5.49 -29.64
CA TYR A 163 26.83 -5.90 -28.23
C TYR A 163 28.08 -5.39 -27.50
N GLN A 164 29.26 -5.50 -28.11
CA GLN A 164 30.51 -4.99 -27.54
C GLN A 164 30.47 -3.47 -27.31
N SER A 165 29.83 -2.72 -28.21
CA SER A 165 29.67 -1.26 -28.06
C SER A 165 28.65 -0.89 -26.96
N SER A 166 27.57 -1.66 -26.82
CA SER A 166 26.56 -1.45 -25.78
C SER A 166 27.12 -1.75 -24.38
N LEU A 167 27.88 -2.84 -24.24
CA LEU A 167 28.48 -3.23 -22.96
C LEU A 167 29.57 -2.26 -22.51
N SER A 168 30.37 -1.73 -23.44
CA SER A 168 31.34 -0.67 -23.13
C SER A 168 30.66 0.66 -22.76
N GLN A 169 29.55 1.03 -23.41
CA GLN A 169 28.74 2.19 -22.99
C GLN A 169 28.12 2.01 -21.61
N GLN A 170 27.68 0.80 -21.28
CA GLN A 170 27.05 0.50 -19.99
C GLN A 170 28.08 0.50 -18.84
N LEU A 171 29.29 -0.03 -19.07
CA LEU A 171 30.41 0.08 -18.13
C LEU A 171 30.84 1.53 -17.91
N ASN A 172 30.92 2.33 -18.97
CA ASN A 172 31.31 3.73 -18.86
C ASN A 172 30.25 4.55 -18.09
N ARG A 173 28.95 4.27 -18.31
CA ARG A 173 27.87 4.85 -17.49
C ARG A 173 27.93 4.42 -16.04
N MET A 174 28.31 3.17 -15.77
CA MET A 174 28.46 2.67 -14.40
C MET A 174 29.62 3.35 -13.67
N GLN A 175 30.79 3.50 -14.30
CA GLN A 175 31.92 4.23 -13.74
C GLN A 175 31.60 5.71 -13.50
N THR A 176 30.86 6.34 -14.42
CA THR A 176 30.44 7.74 -14.25
C THR A 176 29.44 7.89 -13.09
N MET A 177 28.54 6.91 -12.91
CA MET A 177 27.57 6.92 -11.82
C MET A 177 28.25 6.64 -10.46
N GLN A 178 29.29 5.81 -10.44
CA GLN A 178 30.10 5.58 -9.24
C GLN A 178 30.85 6.84 -8.81
N GLN A 179 31.46 7.57 -9.75
CA GLN A 179 32.11 8.86 -9.47
C GLN A 179 31.10 9.93 -9.00
N GLN A 180 29.87 9.94 -9.55
CA GLN A 180 28.80 10.81 -9.05
C GLN A 180 28.36 10.44 -7.63
N GLY A 181 28.31 9.15 -7.30
CA GLY A 181 28.03 8.68 -5.93
C GLY A 181 29.09 9.13 -4.93
N GLU A 182 30.37 9.08 -5.33
CA GLU A 182 31.51 9.48 -4.50
C GLU A 182 31.54 10.99 -4.24
N ALA A 183 31.27 11.80 -5.27
CA ALA A 183 31.15 13.27 -5.13
C ALA A 183 29.96 13.68 -4.23
N ILE A 184 28.83 12.97 -4.31
CA ILE A 184 27.68 13.21 -3.42
C ILE A 184 28.03 12.82 -1.98
N LEU A 185 28.78 11.73 -1.78
CA LEU A 185 29.23 11.32 -0.46
C LEU A 185 30.18 12.35 0.15
N GLU A 186 31.10 12.90 -0.63
CA GLU A 186 32.04 13.95 -0.19
C GLU A 186 31.29 15.25 0.20
N VAL A 187 30.25 15.62 -0.56
CA VAL A 187 29.38 16.76 -0.24
C VAL A 187 28.55 16.51 1.03
N LEU A 188 28.12 15.28 1.28
CA LEU A 188 27.40 14.90 2.50
C LEU A 188 28.32 14.90 3.72
N VAL A 189 29.54 14.37 3.59
CA VAL A 189 30.55 14.36 4.66
C VAL A 189 30.99 15.78 5.03
N SER A 190 31.19 16.65 4.04
CA SER A 190 31.52 18.05 4.28
C SER A 190 30.38 18.81 4.98
N ARG A 191 29.12 18.59 4.59
CA ARG A 191 27.95 19.17 5.30
C ARG A 191 27.80 18.64 6.72
N LEU A 192 28.05 17.35 6.94
CA LEU A 192 27.96 16.74 8.27
C LEU A 192 29.04 17.30 9.21
N ASN A 193 30.26 17.48 8.71
CA ASN A 193 31.35 18.09 9.45
C ASN A 193 31.05 19.56 9.80
N GLN A 194 30.43 20.28 8.87
CA GLN A 194 30.01 21.66 9.08
C GLN A 194 28.88 21.78 10.12
N GLN A 195 27.90 20.87 10.09
CA GLN A 195 26.84 20.82 11.11
C GLN A 195 27.37 20.43 12.50
N LEU A 196 28.35 19.54 12.58
CA LEU A 196 29.01 19.20 13.84
C LEU A 196 29.78 20.38 14.43
N GLN A 197 30.47 21.18 13.60
CA GLN A 197 31.15 22.39 14.07
C GLN A 197 30.18 23.47 14.56
N ASP A 198 29.03 23.63 13.88
CA ASP A 198 28.00 24.59 14.30
C ASP A 198 27.31 24.19 15.62
N GLU A 199 27.10 22.88 15.85
CA GLU A 199 26.49 22.39 17.09
C GLU A 199 27.46 22.49 18.29
N VAL A 200 28.77 22.29 18.07
CA VAL A 200 29.81 22.55 19.06
C VAL A 200 29.89 24.04 19.43
N ARG A 201 29.73 24.93 18.44
CA ARG A 201 29.74 26.39 18.66
C ARG A 201 28.50 26.86 19.42
N ARG A 202 27.35 26.24 19.18
CA ARG A 202 26.07 26.55 19.86
C ARG A 202 26.08 26.13 21.33
N SER A 203 26.95 25.19 21.70
CA SER A 203 27.13 24.72 23.08
C SER A 203 27.99 25.64 23.96
N GLN A 204 28.68 26.63 23.38
CA GLN A 204 29.62 27.51 24.11
C GLN A 204 29.10 28.91 24.45
N VAL A 205 27.87 29.30 24.07
CA VAL A 205 27.35 30.65 24.35
C VAL A 205 26.02 30.59 25.10
N ARG A 206 26.10 30.68 26.43
CA ARG A 206 24.97 31.04 27.29
C ARG A 206 25.49 31.93 28.43
N PRO A 207 25.25 33.26 28.41
CA PRO A 207 25.50 34.10 29.57
C PRO A 207 24.39 33.90 30.60
N ALA A 208 24.80 33.86 31.87
CA ALA A 208 23.93 33.89 33.03
C ALA A 208 23.94 35.31 33.62
N ASP A 209 22.78 35.85 34.01
CA ASP A 209 22.57 36.96 34.96
C ASP A 209 21.07 36.96 35.35
N GLN A 210 20.65 36.61 36.58
CA GLN A 210 20.66 37.31 37.88
C GLN A 210 19.57 38.39 38.11
N ASN A 211 18.63 38.02 39.00
CA ASN A 211 17.99 38.77 40.11
C ASN A 211 17.12 40.04 39.90
N GLY A 212 15.98 40.05 40.62
CA GLY A 212 15.29 41.27 41.06
C GLY A 212 13.89 41.09 41.68
N TYR A 213 13.81 40.91 43.00
CA TYR A 213 12.58 41.06 43.82
C TYR A 213 12.52 42.48 44.44
N ARG A 214 11.36 43.14 44.37
CA ARG A 214 10.79 44.20 45.27
C ARG A 214 9.53 44.75 44.58
N GLY A 215 8.34 44.99 45.16
CA GLY A 215 7.84 45.04 46.53
C GLY A 215 6.97 46.31 46.69
N SER A 216 5.68 46.20 47.03
CA SER A 216 4.88 47.22 47.79
C SER A 216 3.38 46.88 47.87
N SER A 217 2.83 46.81 49.10
CA SER A 217 1.41 46.72 49.49
C SER A 217 0.78 48.14 49.69
N PRO A 218 -0.31 48.39 50.49
CA PRO A 218 -1.56 47.68 50.88
C PRO A 218 -2.83 48.60 50.89
N SER A 219 -3.93 48.15 51.54
CA SER A 219 -5.07 48.89 52.20
C SER A 219 -6.45 48.88 51.49
N ALA A 220 -7.63 48.86 52.14
CA ALA A 220 -8.13 48.55 53.50
C ALA A 220 -9.69 48.55 53.50
N TRP A 221 -10.32 47.76 54.40
CA TRP A 221 -11.52 47.99 55.26
C TRP A 221 -12.75 48.75 54.68
N SER A 222 -14.04 48.39 54.83
CA SER A 222 -14.90 48.01 56.00
C SER A 222 -16.38 47.96 55.49
N PRO A 223 -17.48 47.82 56.27
CA PRO A 223 -17.85 46.89 57.35
C PRO A 223 -19.28 46.27 57.17
N SER A 224 -19.66 45.29 58.00
CA SER A 224 -21.03 44.78 58.29
C SER A 224 -21.76 45.68 59.34
N PRO A 225 -23.00 45.46 59.91
CA PRO A 225 -23.90 44.27 60.03
C PRO A 225 -25.45 44.62 60.08
N PRO A 226 -26.40 43.98 60.85
CA PRO A 226 -27.00 42.61 60.89
C PRO A 226 -28.58 42.62 60.85
N PRO A 227 -29.38 41.73 61.53
CA PRO A 227 -29.77 40.33 61.21
C PRO A 227 -31.30 40.06 61.28
N GLU A 228 -31.77 38.86 60.90
CA GLU A 228 -32.98 38.19 61.48
C GLU A 228 -32.99 36.71 61.01
N GLY A 229 -32.77 35.73 61.89
CA GLY A 229 -33.83 34.93 62.52
C GLY A 229 -34.41 33.91 61.52
N SER A 230 -34.12 32.60 61.57
CA SER A 230 -34.86 31.66 62.42
C SER A 230 -34.39 30.20 62.26
N VAL A 231 -34.16 29.58 63.43
CA VAL A 231 -34.54 28.23 63.91
C VAL A 231 -34.11 26.95 63.17
N ALA A 232 -33.53 26.08 63.99
CA ALA A 232 -32.92 24.77 63.74
C ALA A 232 -33.91 23.60 63.59
N THR A 233 -33.41 22.51 62.99
CA THR A 233 -33.56 21.07 63.34
C THR A 233 -32.70 20.30 62.32
N ALA A 234 -31.96 19.22 62.57
CA ALA A 234 -31.81 18.33 63.71
C ALA A 234 -30.39 17.72 63.67
N TYR A 235 -29.88 17.37 64.84
CA TYR A 235 -28.59 16.71 65.06
C TYR A 235 -28.55 15.28 64.53
N ARG A 236 -27.46 14.90 63.85
CA ARG A 236 -26.94 13.51 63.88
C ARG A 236 -25.42 13.54 63.98
N ASN A 237 -24.93 13.13 65.15
CA ASN A 237 -23.52 12.92 65.46
C ASN A 237 -22.90 11.83 64.56
N GLY A 238 -21.72 12.13 64.01
CA GLY A 238 -20.78 11.17 63.43
C GLY A 238 -19.43 11.86 63.24
N SER A 239 -18.40 11.37 63.93
CA SER A 239 -17.03 11.91 63.95
C SER A 239 -16.41 12.09 62.55
N PRO A 240 -15.48 13.05 62.36
CA PRO A 240 -14.87 13.31 61.06
C PRO A 240 -13.89 12.18 60.66
N ALA A 241 -14.13 11.59 59.48
CA ALA A 241 -13.21 10.64 58.86
C ALA A 241 -11.94 11.35 58.35
N PRO A 242 -10.78 10.68 58.30
CA PRO A 242 -9.54 11.26 57.77
C PRO A 242 -9.72 11.69 56.32
N MET A 243 -9.18 12.86 55.97
CA MET A 243 -9.17 13.41 54.62
C MET A 243 -8.50 12.40 53.67
N ALA A 244 -9.29 11.68 52.88
CA ALA A 244 -8.78 10.82 51.83
C ALA A 244 -8.12 11.70 50.76
N ALA A 245 -6.85 11.44 50.46
CA ALA A 245 -6.15 12.05 49.34
C ALA A 245 -6.96 11.86 48.05
N PRO A 246 -6.99 12.86 47.14
CA PRO A 246 -7.70 12.73 45.88
C PRO A 246 -7.12 11.53 45.12
N ALA A 247 -7.97 10.55 44.84
CA ALA A 247 -7.58 9.38 44.06
C ALA A 247 -7.02 9.85 42.71
N PRO A 248 -5.95 9.23 42.19
CA PRO A 248 -5.46 9.52 40.84
C PRO A 248 -6.62 9.31 39.87
N SER A 249 -6.92 10.35 39.08
CA SER A 249 -7.93 10.28 38.04
C SER A 249 -7.66 9.06 37.15
N PRO A 250 -8.65 8.18 36.89
CA PRO A 250 -8.45 7.06 36.00
C PRO A 250 -7.97 7.57 34.63
N PRO A 251 -7.16 6.79 33.89
CA PRO A 251 -6.67 7.19 32.58
C PRO A 251 -7.86 7.62 31.73
N GLN A 252 -7.80 8.83 31.17
CA GLN A 252 -8.87 9.41 30.37
C GLN A 252 -9.24 8.42 29.26
N ALA A 253 -10.40 7.78 29.38
CA ALA A 253 -10.94 6.96 28.30
C ALA A 253 -11.08 7.83 27.06
N LEU A 254 -10.60 7.34 25.91
CA LEU A 254 -10.70 8.04 24.63
C LEU A 254 -12.13 8.57 24.45
N SER A 255 -12.26 9.85 24.07
CA SER A 255 -13.57 10.43 23.76
C SER A 255 -14.28 9.58 22.72
N SER A 256 -15.59 9.34 22.84
CA SER A 256 -16.37 8.53 21.90
C SER A 256 -16.12 8.92 20.44
N PHE A 257 -15.87 10.22 20.19
CA PHE A 257 -15.47 10.73 18.89
C PHE A 257 -14.09 10.22 18.42
N GLN A 258 -13.08 10.25 19.28
CA GLN A 258 -11.74 9.74 18.99
C GLN A 258 -11.77 8.22 18.74
N LEU A 259 -12.55 7.48 19.53
CA LEU A 259 -12.75 6.05 19.30
C LEU A 259 -13.41 5.79 17.94
N GLY A 260 -14.43 6.57 17.58
CA GLY A 260 -15.04 6.53 16.26
C GLY A 260 -14.06 6.83 15.13
N LEU A 261 -13.15 7.80 15.33
CA LEU A 261 -12.12 8.17 14.36
C LEU A 261 -11.12 7.05 14.13
N ILE A 262 -10.60 6.47 15.21
CA ILE A 262 -9.67 5.34 15.15
C ILE A 262 -10.33 4.15 14.44
N MET A 263 -11.60 3.89 14.74
CA MET A 263 -12.36 2.80 14.11
C MET A 263 -12.55 3.03 12.60
N VAL A 264 -12.99 4.22 12.16
CA VAL A 264 -13.18 4.48 10.72
C VAL A 264 -11.84 4.51 9.97
N LEU A 265 -10.79 5.08 10.56
CA LEU A 265 -9.44 5.06 9.97
C LEU A 265 -8.93 3.62 9.85
N GLY A 266 -9.06 2.82 10.91
CA GLY A 266 -8.65 1.41 10.89
C GLY A 266 -9.46 0.58 9.89
N SER A 267 -10.75 0.86 9.72
CA SER A 267 -11.56 0.30 8.64
C SER A 267 -11.00 0.65 7.26
N THR A 268 -10.75 1.94 7.02
CA THR A 268 -10.24 2.43 5.74
C THR A 268 -8.87 1.84 5.43
N LEU A 269 -8.02 1.68 6.46
CA LEU A 269 -6.73 1.00 6.37
C LEU A 269 -6.89 -0.49 6.03
N ALA A 270 -7.80 -1.20 6.71
CA ALA A 270 -8.06 -2.62 6.45
C ALA A 270 -8.59 -2.85 5.03
N LEU A 271 -9.50 -1.99 4.53
CA LEU A 271 -10.00 -2.05 3.15
C LEU A 271 -8.90 -1.71 2.13
N SER A 272 -8.04 -0.73 2.44
CA SER A 272 -6.92 -0.37 1.56
C SER A 272 -5.90 -1.50 1.49
N LEU A 273 -5.55 -2.10 2.64
CA LEU A 273 -4.70 -3.27 2.73
C LEU A 273 -5.30 -4.48 2.02
N HIS A 274 -6.61 -4.68 2.12
CA HIS A 274 -7.32 -5.73 1.37
C HIS A 274 -7.04 -5.60 -0.14
N ASN A 275 -7.15 -4.39 -0.69
CA ASN A 275 -6.88 -4.15 -2.12
C ASN A 275 -5.40 -4.40 -2.48
N VAL A 276 -4.47 -4.07 -1.58
CA VAL A 276 -3.03 -4.37 -1.77
C VAL A 276 -2.79 -5.88 -1.77
N VAL A 277 -3.39 -6.62 -0.84
CA VAL A 277 -3.30 -8.08 -0.77
C VAL A 277 -3.86 -8.71 -2.05
N VAL A 278 -4.97 -8.21 -2.59
CA VAL A 278 -5.48 -8.65 -3.91
C VAL A 278 -4.42 -8.48 -5.01
N GLY A 279 -3.67 -7.37 -4.99
CA GLY A 279 -2.55 -7.14 -5.91
C GLY A 279 -1.42 -8.14 -5.77
N ILE A 280 -1.04 -8.49 -4.53
CA ILE A 280 -0.01 -9.49 -4.22
C ILE A 280 -0.44 -10.89 -4.69
N ILE A 281 -1.71 -11.26 -4.52
CA ILE A 281 -2.21 -12.57 -4.98
C ILE A 281 -2.07 -12.68 -6.50
N GLY A 282 -2.42 -11.60 -7.22
CA GLY A 282 -2.50 -11.60 -8.68
C GLY A 282 -1.16 -11.54 -9.39
N ASN A 283 -0.10 -11.08 -8.73
CA ASN A 283 1.21 -10.86 -9.36
C ASN A 283 2.35 -11.11 -8.39
N GLU A 284 3.46 -11.67 -8.89
CA GLU A 284 4.69 -11.79 -8.11
C GLU A 284 5.17 -10.41 -7.66
N SER A 285 5.43 -10.31 -6.37
CA SER A 285 5.57 -9.04 -5.67
C SER A 285 6.65 -9.18 -4.60
N SER A 286 7.61 -8.25 -4.57
CA SER A 286 8.60 -8.21 -3.49
C SER A 286 8.02 -7.41 -2.31
N ILE A 287 7.62 -8.10 -1.25
CA ILE A 287 7.12 -7.48 -0.02
C ILE A 287 8.29 -6.79 0.69
N PHE A 288 8.18 -5.47 0.87
CA PHE A 288 9.21 -4.59 1.44
C PHE A 288 10.58 -4.73 0.75
N ASN A 289 10.63 -5.20 -0.49
CA ASN A 289 11.87 -5.54 -1.20
C ASN A 289 12.74 -6.65 -0.55
N ILE A 290 12.17 -7.41 0.39
CA ILE A 290 12.89 -8.45 1.17
C ILE A 290 12.36 -9.85 0.84
N TRP A 291 11.04 -10.01 0.68
CA TRP A 291 10.39 -11.31 0.47
C TRP A 291 9.72 -11.34 -0.90
N SER A 292 10.08 -12.28 -1.78
CA SER A 292 9.27 -12.52 -2.99
C SER A 292 8.06 -13.37 -2.61
N LEU A 293 6.88 -12.77 -2.62
CA LEU A 293 5.63 -13.42 -2.27
C LEU A 293 4.54 -12.91 -3.19
N GLY A 294 3.79 -13.80 -3.83
CA GLY A 294 2.71 -13.42 -4.74
C GLY A 294 2.72 -14.24 -6.01
N GLY A 295 1.81 -13.93 -6.93
CA GLY A 295 1.71 -14.64 -8.22
C GLY A 295 1.21 -16.08 -8.09
N PHE A 296 0.55 -16.42 -6.98
CA PHE A 296 -0.01 -17.76 -6.75
C PHE A 296 -1.03 -18.14 -7.82
N ILE A 297 -1.74 -17.15 -8.34
CA ILE A 297 -2.74 -17.31 -9.40
C ILE A 297 -2.83 -16.01 -10.22
N SER A 298 -2.96 -16.11 -11.55
CA SER A 298 -3.16 -14.91 -12.37
C SER A 298 -4.59 -14.42 -12.22
N LEU A 299 -4.78 -13.27 -11.57
CA LEU A 299 -6.10 -12.66 -11.38
C LEU A 299 -6.62 -11.96 -12.66
N SER A 300 -5.86 -11.96 -13.76
CA SER A 300 -6.33 -11.42 -15.03
C SER A 300 -7.52 -12.18 -15.63
N SER A 301 -7.67 -13.47 -15.27
CA SER A 301 -8.81 -14.28 -15.71
C SER A 301 -10.01 -14.17 -14.78
N LEU A 302 -11.19 -14.32 -15.38
CA LEU A 302 -12.47 -14.30 -14.68
C LEU A 302 -12.57 -15.45 -13.66
N GLY A 303 -12.20 -16.68 -14.05
CA GLY A 303 -12.32 -17.87 -13.22
C GLY A 303 -11.46 -17.79 -11.96
N ASN A 304 -10.21 -17.36 -12.09
CA ASN A 304 -9.29 -17.23 -10.94
C ASN A 304 -9.75 -16.14 -9.97
N SER A 305 -10.25 -15.00 -10.48
CA SER A 305 -10.81 -13.94 -9.63
C SER A 305 -12.05 -14.40 -8.87
N ILE A 306 -12.95 -15.16 -9.51
CA ILE A 306 -14.14 -15.74 -8.85
C ILE A 306 -13.71 -16.78 -7.82
N LEU A 307 -12.68 -17.58 -8.08
CA LEU A 307 -12.15 -18.57 -7.14
C LEU A 307 -11.61 -17.91 -5.87
N VAL A 308 -10.81 -16.86 -5.99
CA VAL A 308 -10.31 -16.08 -4.84
C VAL A 308 -11.50 -15.51 -4.05
N LEU A 309 -12.51 -15.00 -4.75
CA LEU A 309 -13.73 -14.48 -4.13
C LEU A 309 -14.52 -15.57 -3.39
N LEU A 310 -14.62 -16.78 -3.95
CA LEU A 310 -15.25 -17.93 -3.30
C LEU A 310 -14.55 -18.29 -2.00
N ILE A 311 -13.22 -18.43 -2.01
CA ILE A 311 -12.44 -18.79 -0.81
C ILE A 311 -12.61 -17.71 0.27
N ARG A 312 -12.61 -16.44 -0.13
CA ARG A 312 -12.94 -15.32 0.78
C ARG A 312 -14.34 -15.47 1.38
N MET A 313 -15.36 -15.77 0.57
CA MET A 313 -16.73 -15.90 1.04
C MET A 313 -16.96 -17.12 1.93
N LEU A 314 -16.20 -18.21 1.73
CA LEU A 314 -16.20 -19.38 2.60
C LEU A 314 -15.85 -19.03 4.06
N ILE A 315 -15.13 -17.92 4.27
CA ILE A 315 -14.70 -17.44 5.58
C ILE A 315 -15.60 -16.31 6.06
N VAL A 316 -15.90 -15.35 5.17
CA VAL A 316 -16.72 -14.18 5.52
C VAL A 316 -18.15 -14.57 5.87
N VAL A 317 -18.81 -15.45 5.12
CA VAL A 317 -20.23 -15.81 5.36
C VAL A 317 -20.47 -16.46 6.72
N PRO A 318 -19.77 -17.54 7.11
CA PRO A 318 -20.01 -18.17 8.42
C PRO A 318 -19.66 -17.22 9.56
N LEU A 319 -18.54 -16.51 9.44
CA LEU A 319 -18.08 -15.61 10.49
C LEU A 319 -18.97 -14.37 10.62
N MET A 320 -19.43 -13.78 9.51
CA MET A 320 -20.44 -12.71 9.54
C MET A 320 -21.74 -13.17 10.15
N THR A 321 -22.19 -14.39 9.84
CA THR A 321 -23.44 -14.92 10.40
C THR A 321 -23.33 -15.06 11.92
N LEU A 322 -22.20 -15.58 12.42
CA LEU A 322 -21.91 -15.67 13.85
C LEU A 322 -21.86 -14.28 14.51
N ILE A 323 -21.11 -13.35 13.92
CA ILE A 323 -20.93 -12.01 14.47
C ILE A 323 -22.25 -11.20 14.39
N ALA A 324 -23.04 -11.36 13.34
CA ALA A 324 -24.32 -10.70 13.19
C ALA A 324 -25.30 -11.09 14.30
N MET A 325 -25.27 -12.35 14.78
CA MET A 325 -26.07 -12.78 15.93
C MET A 325 -25.63 -12.09 17.22
N VAL A 326 -24.33 -11.81 17.40
CA VAL A 326 -23.80 -11.12 18.58
C VAL A 326 -24.11 -9.61 18.53
N ILE A 327 -23.94 -8.97 17.38
CA ILE A 327 -24.13 -7.53 17.22
C ILE A 327 -25.62 -7.17 17.20
N TYR A 328 -26.44 -7.99 16.54
CA TYR A 328 -27.87 -7.76 16.39
C TYR A 328 -28.64 -9.08 16.57
N PRO A 329 -29.08 -9.42 17.80
CA PRO A 329 -29.70 -10.71 18.09
C PRO A 329 -31.00 -10.97 17.32
N LYS A 330 -31.67 -9.91 16.85
CA LYS A 330 -32.87 -10.01 16.00
C LYS A 330 -32.56 -10.34 14.53
N THR A 331 -31.29 -10.48 14.15
CA THR A 331 -30.88 -10.74 12.76
C THR A 331 -31.62 -11.92 12.14
N TRP A 332 -31.69 -13.06 12.84
CA TRP A 332 -32.35 -14.25 12.30
C TRP A 332 -33.85 -14.06 12.09
N SER A 333 -34.50 -13.33 13.00
CA SER A 333 -35.93 -13.03 12.89
C SER A 333 -36.21 -12.12 11.68
N GLU A 334 -35.36 -11.12 11.43
CA GLU A 334 -35.50 -10.23 10.27
C GLU A 334 -35.16 -10.94 8.95
N ILE A 335 -34.14 -11.80 8.92
CA ILE A 335 -33.83 -12.60 7.73
C ILE A 335 -34.97 -13.56 7.43
N LYS A 336 -35.50 -14.26 8.44
CA LYS A 336 -36.67 -15.14 8.27
C LYS A 336 -37.88 -14.34 7.80
N GLY A 337 -38.13 -13.18 8.41
CA GLY A 337 -39.18 -12.25 8.00
C GLY A 337 -39.02 -11.79 6.55
N PHE A 338 -37.80 -11.47 6.13
CA PHE A 338 -37.47 -11.10 4.75
C PHE A 338 -37.71 -12.26 3.77
N CYS A 339 -37.23 -13.46 4.07
CA CYS A 339 -37.43 -14.64 3.22
C CYS A 339 -38.91 -15.06 3.11
N LEU A 340 -39.70 -14.82 4.16
CA LEU A 340 -41.14 -15.08 4.15
C LEU A 340 -41.95 -13.89 3.63
N SER A 341 -41.36 -12.70 3.51
CA SER A 341 -42.05 -11.51 3.03
C SER A 341 -42.31 -11.61 1.54
N GLN A 342 -43.54 -11.29 1.12
CA GLN A 342 -43.90 -11.14 -0.29
C GLN A 342 -43.57 -9.74 -0.84
N ASP A 343 -42.68 -8.98 -0.18
CA ASP A 343 -42.21 -7.69 -0.69
C ASP A 343 -41.15 -7.92 -1.78
N TYR A 344 -41.61 -8.24 -2.99
CA TYR A 344 -40.77 -8.42 -4.17
C TYR A 344 -39.93 -7.19 -4.51
N GLY A 345 -40.30 -6.00 -4.06
CA GLY A 345 -39.51 -4.79 -4.22
C GLY A 345 -38.27 -4.80 -3.34
N LEU A 346 -38.45 -5.08 -2.05
CA LEU A 346 -37.34 -5.23 -1.09
C LEU A 346 -36.44 -6.41 -1.47
N MET A 347 -37.02 -7.55 -1.85
CA MET A 347 -36.24 -8.74 -2.25
C MET A 347 -35.35 -8.46 -3.46
N ARG A 348 -35.91 -7.84 -4.53
CA ARG A 348 -35.11 -7.46 -5.70
C ARG A 348 -34.02 -6.44 -5.35
N SER A 349 -34.31 -5.50 -4.45
CA SER A 349 -33.32 -4.51 -4.01
C SER A 349 -32.16 -5.15 -3.24
N VAL A 350 -32.46 -6.04 -2.28
CA VAL A 350 -31.44 -6.70 -1.45
C VAL A 350 -30.62 -7.68 -2.28
N VAL A 351 -31.27 -8.58 -3.01
CA VAL A 351 -30.57 -9.57 -3.86
C VAL A 351 -29.83 -8.88 -5.00
N GLY A 352 -30.44 -7.88 -5.63
CA GLY A 352 -29.81 -7.05 -6.66
C GLY A 352 -28.57 -6.30 -6.14
N SER A 353 -28.62 -5.78 -4.91
CA SER A 353 -27.43 -5.17 -4.29
C SER A 353 -26.30 -6.18 -4.08
N GLY A 354 -26.61 -7.43 -3.71
CA GLY A 354 -25.62 -8.52 -3.62
C GLY A 354 -25.02 -8.87 -4.98
N PHE A 355 -25.84 -8.91 -6.04
CA PHE A 355 -25.38 -9.14 -7.41
C PHE A 355 -24.44 -8.04 -7.93
N PHE A 356 -24.82 -6.77 -7.78
CA PHE A 356 -23.97 -5.65 -8.19
C PHE A 356 -22.67 -5.59 -7.38
N LEU A 357 -22.72 -5.93 -6.10
CA LEU A 357 -21.53 -6.03 -5.26
C LEU A 357 -20.62 -7.18 -5.71
N PHE A 358 -21.18 -8.35 -6.05
CA PHE A 358 -20.43 -9.47 -6.64
C PHE A 358 -19.73 -9.04 -7.93
N LEU A 359 -20.48 -8.43 -8.86
CA LEU A 359 -19.94 -7.97 -10.14
C LEU A 359 -18.82 -6.95 -9.94
N SER A 360 -19.02 -5.98 -9.05
CA SER A 360 -17.99 -5.00 -8.70
C SER A 360 -16.74 -5.66 -8.11
N GLN A 361 -16.89 -6.63 -7.21
CA GLN A 361 -15.78 -7.33 -6.56
C GLN A 361 -14.95 -8.19 -7.53
N VAL A 362 -15.60 -8.92 -8.44
CA VAL A 362 -14.86 -9.71 -9.45
C VAL A 362 -14.09 -8.79 -10.39
N LEU A 363 -14.71 -7.71 -10.85
CA LEU A 363 -14.08 -6.79 -11.80
C LEU A 363 -12.96 -5.96 -11.18
N ILE A 364 -13.06 -5.57 -9.91
CA ILE A 364 -11.98 -4.84 -9.24
C ILE A 364 -10.77 -5.75 -9.01
N TYR A 365 -10.97 -7.05 -8.76
CA TYR A 365 -9.86 -8.01 -8.64
C TYR A 365 -9.07 -8.13 -9.95
N ILE A 366 -9.77 -8.26 -11.08
CA ILE A 366 -9.17 -8.27 -12.42
C ILE A 366 -8.43 -6.95 -12.68
N SER A 367 -9.05 -5.81 -12.35
CA SER A 367 -8.44 -4.51 -12.54
C SER A 367 -7.18 -4.30 -11.70
N ILE A 368 -7.21 -4.66 -10.42
CA ILE A 368 -6.06 -4.57 -9.51
C ILE A 368 -4.89 -5.40 -10.07
N ALA A 369 -5.16 -6.57 -10.64
CA ALA A 369 -4.14 -7.41 -11.27
C ALA A 369 -3.53 -6.75 -12.52
N GLY A 370 -4.33 -6.06 -13.32
CA GLY A 370 -3.92 -5.41 -14.57
C GLY A 370 -3.17 -4.08 -14.38
N VAL A 371 -3.73 -3.15 -13.59
CA VAL A 371 -3.21 -1.77 -13.46
C VAL A 371 -2.59 -1.43 -12.10
N GLY A 372 -2.74 -2.32 -11.12
CA GLY A 372 -2.27 -2.15 -9.75
C GLY A 372 -3.34 -1.59 -8.79
N PRO A 373 -3.19 -1.83 -7.46
CA PRO A 373 -4.20 -1.46 -6.47
C PRO A 373 -4.54 0.04 -6.43
N GLY A 374 -3.52 0.91 -6.46
CA GLY A 374 -3.73 2.36 -6.36
C GLY A 374 -4.55 2.93 -7.52
N VAL A 375 -4.21 2.55 -8.76
CA VAL A 375 -4.92 3.00 -9.96
C VAL A 375 -6.34 2.43 -9.99
N ALA A 376 -6.49 1.11 -9.79
CA ALA A 376 -7.79 0.44 -9.84
C ALA A 376 -8.78 1.01 -8.83
N VAL A 377 -8.37 1.20 -7.57
CA VAL A 377 -9.22 1.76 -6.51
C VAL A 377 -9.55 3.23 -6.79
N THR A 378 -8.62 4.01 -7.35
CA THR A 378 -8.91 5.39 -7.74
C THR A 378 -9.99 5.47 -8.81
N ILE A 379 -9.95 4.60 -9.82
CA ILE A 379 -10.98 4.52 -10.85
C ILE A 379 -12.31 4.02 -10.26
N LEU A 380 -12.29 3.06 -9.34
CA LEU A 380 -13.49 2.61 -8.61
C LEU A 380 -14.20 3.78 -7.93
N PHE A 381 -13.44 4.72 -7.35
CA PHE A 381 -13.95 5.94 -6.70
C PHE A 381 -14.55 6.97 -7.67
N MET A 382 -14.71 6.63 -8.95
CA MET A 382 -15.58 7.33 -9.89
C MET A 382 -17.07 7.10 -9.61
N TYR A 383 -17.44 6.12 -8.76
CA TYR A 383 -18.84 5.81 -8.42
C TYR A 383 -19.72 7.04 -8.07
N PRO A 384 -19.23 8.16 -7.47
CA PRO A 384 -20.05 9.34 -7.23
C PRO A 384 -20.65 9.96 -8.48
N ILE A 385 -19.95 9.84 -9.63
CA ILE A 385 -20.43 10.33 -10.93
C ILE A 385 -21.71 9.63 -11.35
N ILE A 386 -21.85 8.35 -11.01
CA ILE A 386 -23.03 7.54 -11.34
C ILE A 386 -24.06 7.61 -10.21
N THR A 387 -23.64 7.54 -8.95
CA THR A 387 -24.58 7.56 -7.82
C THR A 387 -25.32 8.88 -7.65
N ALA A 388 -24.71 10.04 -7.97
CA ALA A 388 -25.39 11.33 -7.87
C ALA A 388 -26.63 11.44 -8.79
N PRO A 389 -26.55 11.19 -10.11
CA PRO A 389 -27.73 11.22 -10.98
C PRO A 389 -28.71 10.09 -10.66
N LEU A 390 -28.23 8.89 -10.30
CA LEU A 390 -29.13 7.82 -9.85
C LEU A 390 -29.91 8.22 -8.59
N ALA A 391 -29.25 8.84 -7.61
CA ALA A 391 -29.91 9.31 -6.40
C ALA A 391 -30.96 10.39 -6.71
N TRP A 392 -30.69 11.26 -7.69
CA TRP A 392 -31.69 12.22 -8.17
C TRP A 392 -32.91 11.52 -8.78
N ILE A 393 -32.71 10.50 -9.62
CA ILE A 393 -33.79 9.74 -10.27
C ILE A 393 -34.62 8.95 -9.25
N PHE A 394 -33.97 8.23 -8.32
CA PHE A 394 -34.66 7.32 -7.39
C PHE A 394 -35.17 7.99 -6.11
N PHE A 395 -34.56 9.10 -5.68
CA PHE A 395 -34.91 9.76 -4.42
C PHE A 395 -35.32 11.22 -4.57
N GLY A 396 -35.19 11.83 -5.75
CA GLY A 396 -35.51 13.24 -5.98
C GLY A 396 -34.43 14.22 -5.50
N ASP A 397 -33.27 13.73 -5.06
CA ASP A 397 -32.16 14.53 -4.55
C ASP A 397 -31.45 15.28 -5.69
N ARG A 398 -31.95 16.46 -6.06
CA ARG A 398 -31.36 17.28 -7.13
C ARG A 398 -29.88 17.56 -6.85
N PRO A 399 -28.96 17.29 -7.80
CA PRO A 399 -27.56 17.61 -7.61
C PRO A 399 -27.39 19.14 -7.59
N SER A 400 -26.65 19.63 -6.59
CA SER A 400 -26.23 21.03 -6.55
C SER A 400 -25.20 21.31 -7.64
N TRP A 401 -25.01 22.59 -7.96
CA TRP A 401 -23.96 23.01 -8.89
C TRP A 401 -22.56 22.59 -8.41
N LEU A 402 -22.29 22.69 -7.10
CA LEU A 402 -21.02 22.25 -6.52
C LEU A 402 -20.80 20.75 -6.73
N ARG A 403 -21.84 19.92 -6.60
CA ARG A 403 -21.77 18.48 -6.87
C ARG A 403 -21.42 18.20 -8.33
N VAL A 404 -21.97 18.96 -9.28
CA VAL A 404 -21.64 18.82 -10.71
C VAL A 404 -20.17 19.15 -10.98
N VAL A 405 -19.67 20.26 -10.44
CA VAL A 405 -18.24 20.64 -10.55
C VAL A 405 -17.33 19.56 -9.96
N VAL A 406 -17.69 19.03 -8.79
CA VAL A 406 -16.96 17.94 -8.15
C VAL A 406 -16.97 16.65 -8.98
N MET A 407 -18.10 16.30 -9.62
CA MET A 407 -18.17 15.16 -10.53
C MET A 407 -17.22 15.33 -11.74
N ILE A 408 -17.15 16.53 -12.31
CA ILE A 408 -16.20 16.83 -13.39
C ILE A 408 -14.75 16.69 -12.90
N ALA A 409 -14.44 17.18 -11.70
CA ALA A 409 -13.12 17.04 -11.11
C ALA A 409 -12.75 15.55 -10.90
N ILE A 410 -13.67 14.73 -10.37
CA ILE A 410 -13.47 13.28 -10.24
C ILE A 410 -13.21 12.64 -11.61
N PHE A 411 -13.98 13.00 -12.64
CA PHE A 411 -13.77 12.49 -14.00
C PHE A 411 -12.38 12.82 -14.52
N LEU A 412 -11.94 14.07 -14.40
CA LEU A 412 -10.59 14.50 -14.80
C LEU A 412 -9.51 13.75 -14.02
N GLY A 413 -9.68 13.57 -12.70
CA GLY A 413 -8.75 12.81 -11.88
C GLY A 413 -8.63 11.34 -12.32
N VAL A 414 -9.74 10.71 -12.71
CA VAL A 414 -9.76 9.33 -13.25
C VAL A 414 -9.02 9.26 -14.60
N VAL A 415 -9.23 10.24 -15.48
CA VAL A 415 -8.51 10.33 -16.77
C VAL A 415 -7.00 10.49 -16.54
N LEU A 416 -6.58 11.40 -15.66
CA LEU A 416 -5.16 11.62 -15.33
C LEU A 416 -4.51 10.36 -14.73
N THR A 417 -5.23 9.64 -13.87
CA THR A 417 -4.73 8.40 -13.27
C THR A 417 -4.54 7.29 -14.31
N SER A 418 -5.40 7.26 -15.33
CA SER A 418 -5.37 6.26 -16.41
C SER A 418 -4.42 6.62 -17.55
N TRP A 419 -4.06 7.90 -17.69
CA TRP A 419 -3.35 8.42 -18.86
C TRP A 419 -2.02 7.72 -19.19
N PRO A 420 -1.05 7.56 -18.26
CA PRO A 420 0.24 6.95 -18.60
C PRO A 420 0.11 5.48 -19.01
N ARG A 421 -0.95 4.83 -18.52
CA ARG A 421 -1.28 3.42 -18.76
C ARG A 421 -1.99 3.23 -20.11
N LEU A 422 -2.65 4.25 -20.64
CA LEU A 422 -3.29 4.25 -21.97
C LEU A 422 -2.30 4.54 -23.10
N VAL A 423 -1.29 5.38 -22.83
CA VAL A 423 -0.28 5.78 -23.84
C VAL A 423 0.85 4.74 -23.94
N GLY A 424 1.06 3.91 -22.91
CA GLY A 424 1.99 2.77 -22.96
C GLY A 424 1.42 1.60 -23.79
N THR A 425 2.25 0.97 -24.61
CA THR A 425 1.89 -0.03 -25.64
C THR A 425 1.55 -1.43 -25.09
N GLY A 426 0.73 -1.56 -24.04
CA GLY A 426 0.36 -2.86 -23.44
C GLY A 426 -1.15 -3.12 -23.38
N GLU A 427 -1.63 -4.18 -24.05
CA GLU A 427 -3.06 -4.58 -24.07
C GLU A 427 -3.65 -4.85 -22.67
N LEU A 428 -2.85 -5.45 -21.78
CA LEU A 428 -3.23 -5.75 -20.38
C LEU A 428 -3.61 -4.49 -19.57
N SER A 429 -3.10 -3.33 -19.98
CA SER A 429 -3.35 -2.04 -19.32
C SER A 429 -4.77 -1.53 -19.61
N ILE A 430 -5.24 -1.70 -20.85
CA ILE A 430 -6.56 -1.23 -21.30
C ILE A 430 -7.69 -2.07 -20.66
N TRP A 431 -7.50 -3.40 -20.63
CA TRP A 431 -8.46 -4.30 -20.00
C TRP A 431 -8.62 -4.03 -18.49
N GLY A 432 -7.51 -3.74 -17.80
CA GLY A 432 -7.55 -3.38 -16.38
C GLY A 432 -8.28 -2.06 -16.10
N ILE A 433 -8.13 -1.05 -16.98
CA ILE A 433 -8.87 0.22 -16.85
C ILE A 433 -10.37 0.01 -17.12
N GLY A 434 -10.72 -0.70 -18.19
CA GLY A 434 -12.11 -0.97 -18.55
C GLY A 434 -12.87 -1.72 -17.45
N THR A 435 -12.25 -2.75 -16.89
CA THR A 435 -12.81 -3.52 -15.77
C THR A 435 -12.98 -2.67 -14.50
N ALA A 436 -12.07 -1.75 -14.18
CA ALA A 436 -12.25 -0.82 -13.06
C ALA A 436 -13.43 0.15 -13.27
N ILE A 437 -13.61 0.68 -14.49
CA ILE A 437 -14.74 1.57 -14.79
C ILE A 437 -16.07 0.84 -14.60
N ILE A 438 -16.18 -0.38 -15.16
CA ILE A 438 -17.39 -1.20 -15.01
C ILE A 438 -17.60 -1.58 -13.54
N SER A 439 -16.52 -1.88 -12.81
CA SER A 439 -16.60 -2.11 -11.35
C SER A 439 -17.14 -0.90 -10.60
N GLY A 440 -16.71 0.32 -10.93
CA GLY A 440 -17.22 1.57 -10.33
C GLY A 440 -18.69 1.82 -10.64
N ILE A 441 -19.14 1.51 -11.86
CA ILE A 441 -20.55 1.57 -12.24
C ILE A 441 -21.37 0.54 -11.46
N ALA A 442 -20.92 -0.71 -11.39
CA ALA A 442 -21.57 -1.75 -10.60
C ALA A 442 -21.63 -1.38 -9.11
N PHE A 443 -20.55 -0.82 -8.57
CA PHE A 443 -20.49 -0.32 -7.20
C PHE A 443 -21.50 0.80 -6.95
N ALA A 444 -21.71 1.70 -7.93
CA ALA A 444 -22.73 2.74 -7.83
C ALA A 444 -24.15 2.17 -7.75
N PHE A 445 -24.49 1.18 -8.58
CA PHE A 445 -25.79 0.50 -8.49
C PHE A 445 -25.97 -0.23 -7.16
N TYR A 446 -24.91 -0.88 -6.66
CA TYR A 446 -24.88 -1.48 -5.33
C TYR A 446 -25.20 -0.44 -4.24
N LEU A 447 -24.57 0.74 -4.26
CA LEU A 447 -24.78 1.78 -3.25
C LEU A 447 -26.23 2.29 -3.23
N ILE A 448 -26.86 2.45 -4.40
CA ILE A 448 -28.26 2.89 -4.51
C ILE A 448 -29.22 1.81 -4.03
N ALA A 449 -29.03 0.55 -4.46
CA ALA A 449 -29.83 -0.58 -4.01
C ALA A 449 -29.67 -0.83 -2.49
N MET A 450 -28.47 -0.61 -1.95
CA MET A 450 -28.21 -0.66 -0.51
C MET A 450 -28.98 0.43 0.24
N GLN A 451 -29.01 1.67 -0.25
CA GLN A 451 -29.77 2.76 0.39
C GLN A 451 -31.27 2.48 0.44
N ILE A 452 -31.84 1.87 -0.61
CA ILE A 452 -33.24 1.43 -0.63
C ILE A 452 -33.47 0.34 0.42
N SER A 453 -32.54 -0.61 0.53
CA SER A 453 -32.63 -1.73 1.47
C SER A 453 -32.59 -1.28 2.94
N PHE A 454 -31.71 -0.32 3.27
CA PHE A 454 -31.56 0.22 4.63
C PHE A 454 -32.75 1.05 5.12
N ARG A 455 -33.68 1.45 4.23
CA ARG A 455 -34.93 2.09 4.65
C ARG A 455 -35.93 1.10 5.26
N LYS A 456 -35.80 -0.20 4.95
CA LYS A 456 -36.76 -1.25 5.35
C LYS A 456 -36.16 -2.32 6.26
N LEU A 457 -34.85 -2.55 6.19
CA LEU A 457 -34.14 -3.57 6.99
C LEU A 457 -32.93 -2.96 7.70
N HIS A 458 -32.58 -3.55 8.84
CA HIS A 458 -31.37 -3.15 9.55
C HIS A 458 -30.11 -3.48 8.72
N PRO A 459 -29.04 -2.66 8.75
CA PRO A 459 -27.85 -2.87 7.92
C PRO A 459 -27.13 -4.21 8.10
N VAL A 460 -27.19 -4.77 9.31
CA VAL A 460 -26.52 -6.03 9.66
C VAL A 460 -27.15 -7.23 8.91
N PRO A 461 -28.48 -7.51 9.02
CA PRO A 461 -29.15 -8.52 8.21
C PRO A 461 -28.92 -8.39 6.70
N VAL A 462 -29.02 -7.15 6.17
CA VAL A 462 -28.79 -6.88 4.73
C VAL A 462 -27.39 -7.30 4.31
N SER A 463 -26.38 -7.03 5.15
CA SER A 463 -24.99 -7.41 4.86
C SER A 463 -24.82 -8.94 4.83
N VAL A 464 -25.44 -9.67 5.76
CA VAL A 464 -25.42 -11.15 5.76
C VAL A 464 -26.05 -11.70 4.48
N ILE A 465 -27.21 -11.18 4.08
CA ILE A 465 -27.88 -11.60 2.83
C ILE A 465 -27.02 -11.26 1.61
N GLN A 466 -26.36 -10.10 1.59
CA GLN A 466 -25.45 -9.71 0.50
C GLN A 466 -24.24 -10.65 0.40
N PHE A 467 -23.53 -10.93 1.49
CA PHE A 467 -22.40 -11.85 1.47
C PHE A 467 -22.82 -13.28 1.09
N PHE A 468 -23.98 -13.72 1.57
CA PHE A 468 -24.55 -15.01 1.15
C PHE A 468 -24.91 -15.03 -0.33
N THR A 469 -25.48 -13.94 -0.86
CA THR A 469 -25.79 -13.80 -2.29
C THR A 469 -24.50 -13.85 -3.12
N ILE A 470 -23.44 -13.17 -2.70
CA ILE A 470 -22.12 -13.23 -3.34
C ILE A 470 -21.59 -14.67 -3.33
N PHE A 471 -21.67 -15.38 -2.21
CA PHE A 471 -21.27 -16.78 -2.11
C PHE A 471 -22.03 -17.67 -3.11
N VAL A 472 -23.36 -17.59 -3.14
CA VAL A 472 -24.18 -18.35 -4.08
C VAL A 472 -23.82 -18.02 -5.52
N LEU A 473 -23.64 -16.74 -5.87
CA LEU A 473 -23.24 -16.32 -7.20
C LEU A 473 -21.84 -16.84 -7.57
N THR A 474 -20.86 -16.81 -6.65
CA THR A 474 -19.53 -17.37 -6.91
C THR A 474 -19.57 -18.88 -7.16
N CYS A 475 -20.34 -19.63 -6.37
CA CYS A 475 -20.53 -21.06 -6.58
C CYS A 475 -21.20 -21.33 -7.94
N LEU A 476 -22.28 -20.61 -8.23
CA LEU A 476 -23.02 -20.77 -9.48
C LEU A 476 -22.16 -20.42 -10.69
N SER A 477 -21.39 -19.33 -10.64
CA SER A 477 -20.48 -18.95 -11.72
C SER A 477 -19.39 -20.00 -11.95
N LEU A 478 -18.76 -20.55 -10.90
CA LEU A 478 -17.73 -21.58 -11.07
C LEU A 478 -18.27 -22.92 -11.58
N ILE A 479 -19.54 -23.23 -11.31
CA ILE A 479 -20.22 -24.40 -11.87
C ILE A 479 -20.57 -24.14 -13.35
N LEU A 480 -21.20 -23.00 -13.66
CA LEU A 480 -21.71 -22.68 -14.99
C LEU A 480 -20.60 -22.37 -16.01
N LEU A 481 -19.52 -21.69 -15.62
CA LEU A 481 -18.47 -21.24 -16.55
C LEU A 481 -17.84 -22.42 -17.33
N PRO A 482 -17.41 -23.53 -16.70
CA PRO A 482 -16.93 -24.72 -17.40
C PRO A 482 -17.96 -25.39 -18.31
N LEU A 483 -19.26 -25.33 -17.96
CA LEU A 483 -20.34 -25.87 -18.78
C LEU A 483 -20.59 -25.03 -20.03
N THR A 484 -20.38 -23.72 -19.93
CA THR A 484 -20.60 -22.78 -21.04
C THR A 484 -19.42 -22.64 -21.98
N SER A 485 -18.19 -22.94 -21.56
CA SER A 485 -17.01 -22.73 -22.40
C SER A 485 -16.97 -23.52 -23.71
N PRO A 486 -17.49 -24.78 -23.82
CA PRO A 486 -17.56 -25.47 -25.10
C PRO A 486 -18.59 -24.83 -26.06
N ILE A 487 -19.55 -24.07 -25.51
CA ILE A 487 -20.65 -23.44 -26.25
C ILE A 487 -20.26 -22.02 -26.69
N THR A 488 -19.63 -21.26 -25.80
CA THR A 488 -19.27 -19.84 -26.04
C THR A 488 -17.87 -19.65 -26.59
N GLY A 489 -17.01 -20.67 -26.50
CA GLY A 489 -15.59 -20.57 -26.86
C GLY A 489 -14.79 -19.64 -25.95
N PHE A 490 -15.37 -19.15 -24.85
CA PHE A 490 -14.73 -18.20 -23.94
C PHE A 490 -13.84 -18.94 -22.95
N ASP A 491 -12.53 -18.70 -23.00
CA ASP A 491 -11.58 -19.19 -21.99
C ASP A 491 -11.71 -18.33 -20.71
N TYR A 492 -12.31 -18.93 -19.69
CA TYR A 492 -12.48 -18.32 -18.37
C TYR A 492 -11.21 -18.43 -17.51
N GLY A 493 -10.15 -19.09 -18.01
CA GLY A 493 -8.79 -19.06 -17.51
C GLY A 493 -8.60 -19.61 -16.11
N LEU A 494 -9.34 -20.67 -15.75
CA LEU A 494 -9.22 -21.32 -14.45
C LEU A 494 -7.98 -22.23 -14.45
N SER A 495 -6.92 -21.78 -13.77
CA SER A 495 -5.62 -22.46 -13.74
C SER A 495 -5.18 -22.66 -12.29
N LEU A 496 -5.42 -23.87 -11.78
CA LEU A 496 -5.03 -24.26 -10.43
C LEU A 496 -3.62 -24.82 -10.43
N ASN A 497 -2.62 -23.97 -10.18
CA ASN A 497 -1.26 -24.45 -9.94
C ASN A 497 -1.19 -25.21 -8.59
N PRO A 498 -0.77 -26.49 -8.55
CA PRO A 498 -0.64 -27.26 -7.31
C PRO A 498 0.24 -26.58 -6.25
N GLN A 499 1.28 -25.87 -6.66
CA GLN A 499 2.21 -25.18 -5.75
C GLN A 499 1.60 -23.90 -5.14
N GLY A 500 0.64 -23.27 -5.82
CA GLY A 500 -0.02 -22.03 -5.38
C GLY A 500 -1.21 -22.24 -4.43
N ARG A 501 -1.67 -23.48 -4.21
CA ARG A 501 -2.90 -23.78 -3.45
C ARG A 501 -2.86 -23.31 -2.00
N ALA A 502 -1.73 -23.51 -1.32
CA ALA A 502 -1.57 -23.08 0.07
C ALA A 502 -1.56 -21.55 0.18
N GLY A 503 -0.85 -20.86 -0.73
CA GLY A 503 -0.85 -19.41 -0.83
C GLY A 503 -2.25 -18.86 -1.13
N LEU A 504 -3.00 -19.51 -2.01
CA LEU A 504 -4.38 -19.15 -2.35
C LEU A 504 -5.32 -19.27 -1.14
N LEU A 505 -5.26 -20.38 -0.39
CA LEU A 505 -6.06 -20.56 0.84
C LEU A 505 -5.69 -19.54 1.92
N ALA A 506 -4.39 -19.35 2.17
CA ALA A 506 -3.91 -18.35 3.12
C ALA A 506 -4.38 -16.93 2.71
N SER A 507 -4.34 -16.63 1.42
CA SER A 507 -4.78 -15.34 0.90
C SER A 507 -6.28 -15.12 1.05
N GLY A 508 -7.10 -16.16 0.83
CA GLY A 508 -8.54 -16.09 1.07
C GLY A 508 -8.86 -15.85 2.55
N PHE A 509 -8.08 -16.44 3.46
CA PHE A 509 -8.18 -16.18 4.90
C PHE A 509 -7.84 -14.75 5.26
N VAL A 510 -6.70 -14.24 4.78
CA VAL A 510 -6.30 -12.84 5.01
C VAL A 510 -7.33 -11.87 4.44
N LEU A 511 -7.80 -12.08 3.21
CA LEU A 511 -8.82 -11.25 2.58
C LEU A 511 -10.15 -11.30 3.33
N GLY A 512 -10.56 -12.48 3.80
CA GLY A 512 -11.76 -12.67 4.61
C GLY A 512 -11.66 -11.94 5.94
N ALA A 513 -10.55 -12.09 6.67
CA ALA A 513 -10.27 -11.40 7.92
C ALA A 513 -10.28 -9.87 7.74
N LEU A 514 -9.57 -9.35 6.73
CA LEU A 514 -9.55 -7.91 6.44
C LEU A 514 -10.94 -7.36 6.08
N THR A 515 -11.75 -8.13 5.37
CA THR A 515 -13.15 -7.75 5.05
C THR A 515 -13.97 -7.60 6.33
N LEU A 516 -13.87 -8.57 7.23
CA LEU A 516 -14.60 -8.60 8.49
C LEU A 516 -14.16 -7.48 9.42
N VAL A 517 -12.85 -7.35 9.65
CA VAL A 517 -12.26 -6.28 10.48
C VAL A 517 -12.67 -4.92 9.94
N GLY A 518 -12.51 -4.71 8.63
CA GLY A 518 -12.91 -3.47 7.96
C GLY A 518 -14.38 -3.15 8.16
N TYR A 519 -15.27 -4.12 7.90
CA TYR A 519 -16.70 -3.97 8.08
C TYR A 519 -17.09 -3.65 9.53
N LEU A 520 -16.54 -4.38 10.51
CA LEU A 520 -16.85 -4.19 11.92
C LEU A 520 -16.39 -2.82 12.40
N MET A 521 -15.14 -2.47 12.13
CA MET A 521 -14.59 -1.17 12.49
C MET A 521 -15.36 -0.04 11.80
N ASN A 522 -15.82 -0.24 10.56
CA ASN A 522 -16.68 0.73 9.89
C ASN A 522 -18.00 0.92 10.62
N ASN A 523 -18.68 -0.17 10.97
CA ASN A 523 -20.00 -0.11 11.59
C ASN A 523 -19.95 0.49 13.00
N TYR A 524 -18.97 0.08 13.82
CA TYR A 524 -18.75 0.70 15.13
C TYR A 524 -18.32 2.16 14.98
N GLY A 525 -17.40 2.47 14.06
CA GLY A 525 -16.94 3.83 13.80
C GLY A 525 -18.05 4.79 13.38
N VAL A 526 -18.93 4.34 12.46
CA VAL A 526 -20.14 5.07 12.05
C VAL A 526 -21.09 5.29 13.23
N ARG A 527 -21.25 4.30 14.12
CA ARG A 527 -22.08 4.43 15.31
C ARG A 527 -21.56 5.47 16.30
N TYR A 528 -20.25 5.60 16.45
CA TYR A 528 -19.64 6.55 17.39
C TYR A 528 -19.51 7.98 16.84
N MET A 529 -19.25 8.16 15.54
CA MET A 529 -18.99 9.48 14.94
C MET A 529 -20.10 10.01 14.04
N GLY A 530 -21.00 9.14 13.59
CA GLY A 530 -22.04 9.43 12.59
C GLY A 530 -21.58 9.15 11.16
N ALA A 531 -22.54 8.70 10.33
CA ALA A 531 -22.28 8.23 8.96
C ALA A 531 -21.66 9.30 8.04
N ALA A 532 -22.10 10.55 8.14
CA ALA A 532 -21.61 11.63 7.29
C ALA A 532 -20.12 11.91 7.52
N ARG A 533 -19.67 11.94 8.78
CA ARG A 533 -18.26 12.17 9.14
C ARG A 533 -17.40 10.95 8.81
N ALA A 534 -17.91 9.75 9.07
CA ALA A 534 -17.24 8.51 8.69
C ALA A 534 -16.98 8.42 7.18
N SER A 535 -17.95 8.83 6.35
CA SER A 535 -17.81 8.84 4.89
C SER A 535 -16.72 9.79 4.39
N ILE A 536 -16.46 10.90 5.09
CA ILE A 536 -15.36 11.82 4.77
C ILE A 536 -14.02 11.11 5.00
N ILE A 537 -13.85 10.40 6.11
CA ILE A 537 -12.61 9.67 6.39
C ILE A 537 -12.43 8.52 5.39
N ALA A 538 -13.49 7.75 5.12
CA ALA A 538 -13.46 6.64 4.17
C ALA A 538 -13.14 7.08 2.73
N SER A 539 -13.36 8.37 2.40
CA SER A 539 -12.99 8.91 1.09
C SER A 539 -11.49 8.98 0.82
N SER A 540 -10.65 8.86 1.86
CA SER A 540 -9.19 8.73 1.73
C SER A 540 -8.72 7.38 1.18
N GLY A 541 -9.63 6.44 0.93
CA GLY A 541 -9.34 5.09 0.43
C GLY A 541 -8.38 5.02 -0.77
N PRO A 542 -8.53 5.84 -1.83
CA PRO A 542 -7.64 5.80 -2.99
C PRO A 542 -6.18 6.16 -2.64
N VAL A 543 -5.97 7.27 -1.92
CA VAL A 543 -4.64 7.70 -1.47
C VAL A 543 -4.02 6.66 -0.54
N LEU A 544 -4.79 6.15 0.42
CA LEU A 544 -4.29 5.16 1.37
C LEU A 544 -3.93 3.84 0.68
N THR A 545 -4.73 3.39 -0.28
CA THR A 545 -4.42 2.20 -1.09
C THR A 545 -3.17 2.41 -1.94
N ALA A 546 -3.05 3.56 -2.60
CA ALA A 546 -1.86 3.88 -3.40
C ALA A 546 -0.59 3.92 -2.54
N LEU A 547 -0.64 4.56 -1.38
CA LEU A 547 0.47 4.65 -0.44
C LEU A 547 0.86 3.27 0.10
N LEU A 548 -0.11 2.47 0.56
CA LEU A 548 0.15 1.12 1.06
C LEU A 548 0.70 0.21 -0.05
N ALA A 549 0.17 0.31 -1.27
CA ALA A 549 0.68 -0.48 -2.40
C ALA A 549 2.16 -0.15 -2.68
N PHE A 550 2.52 1.13 -2.65
CA PHE A 550 3.90 1.58 -2.86
C PHE A 550 4.84 1.14 -1.72
N VAL A 551 4.41 1.27 -0.46
CA VAL A 551 5.23 0.93 0.72
C VAL A 551 5.39 -0.58 0.90
N ILE A 552 4.31 -1.34 0.73
CA ILE A 552 4.32 -2.80 0.97
C ILE A 552 4.91 -3.55 -0.22
N THR A 553 4.61 -3.12 -1.44
CA THR A 553 5.03 -3.82 -2.66
C THR A 553 5.71 -2.83 -3.61
N PRO A 554 6.91 -2.32 -3.29
CA PRO A 554 7.62 -1.40 -4.17
C PRO A 554 7.96 -2.09 -5.50
N GLY A 555 7.50 -1.53 -6.61
CA GLY A 555 7.75 -2.07 -7.95
C GLY A 555 7.14 -1.22 -9.08
N PRO A 556 7.37 -1.55 -10.36
CA PRO A 556 6.93 -0.73 -11.51
C PRO A 556 5.42 -0.58 -11.66
N ARG A 557 4.63 -1.47 -11.03
CA ARG A 557 3.16 -1.41 -11.07
C ARG A 557 2.58 -0.52 -9.97
N THR A 558 3.25 -0.44 -8.84
CA THR A 558 2.84 0.36 -7.66
C THR A 558 3.52 1.72 -7.64
N ALA A 559 4.64 1.88 -8.36
CA ALA A 559 5.25 3.16 -8.66
C ALA A 559 4.33 3.97 -9.56
N LEU A 560 3.69 4.97 -8.97
CA LEU A 560 2.79 5.88 -9.68
C LEU A 560 3.58 7.01 -10.32
N ALA A 561 3.29 7.32 -11.59
CA ALA A 561 3.81 8.52 -12.23
C ALA A 561 3.24 9.78 -11.58
N THR A 562 3.94 10.92 -11.67
CA THR A 562 3.49 12.20 -11.10
C THR A 562 2.06 12.57 -11.53
N VAL A 563 1.70 12.31 -12.79
CA VAL A 563 0.35 12.55 -13.31
C VAL A 563 -0.70 11.69 -12.60
N GLN A 564 -0.36 10.44 -12.26
CA GLN A 564 -1.26 9.55 -11.53
C GLN A 564 -1.44 9.97 -10.08
N ILE A 565 -0.36 10.43 -9.43
CA ILE A 565 -0.43 10.96 -8.06
C ILE A 565 -1.39 12.16 -8.03
N ILE A 566 -1.27 13.09 -8.98
CA ILE A 566 -2.18 14.22 -9.12
C ILE A 566 -3.63 13.73 -9.33
N GLY A 567 -3.83 12.74 -10.21
CA GLY A 567 -5.15 12.15 -10.44
C GLY A 567 -5.78 11.55 -9.17
N VAL A 568 -5.02 10.76 -8.41
CA VAL A 568 -5.44 10.15 -7.14
C VAL A 568 -5.84 11.22 -6.12
N LEU A 569 -5.06 12.30 -6.01
CA LEU A 569 -5.35 13.42 -5.12
C LEU A 569 -6.62 14.16 -5.53
N ILE A 570 -6.81 14.45 -6.82
CA ILE A 570 -8.01 15.11 -7.33
C ILE A 570 -9.27 14.27 -7.04
N VAL A 571 -9.23 12.96 -7.32
CA VAL A 571 -10.37 12.06 -7.03
C VAL A 571 -10.67 12.05 -5.53
N THR A 572 -9.65 11.92 -4.70
CA THR A 572 -9.80 11.86 -3.23
C THR A 572 -10.40 13.16 -2.69
N ILE A 573 -9.87 14.32 -3.09
CA ILE A 573 -10.40 15.63 -2.71
C ILE A 573 -11.83 15.80 -3.21
N GLY A 574 -12.12 15.39 -4.45
CA GLY A 574 -13.46 15.46 -5.03
C GLY A 574 -14.47 14.65 -4.22
N VAL A 575 -14.18 13.37 -3.94
CA VAL A 575 -15.06 12.50 -3.14
C VAL A 575 -15.24 13.06 -1.72
N THR A 576 -14.16 13.56 -1.11
CA THR A 576 -14.19 14.23 0.20
C THR A 576 -15.14 15.43 0.19
N ALA A 577 -15.00 16.31 -0.80
CA ALA A 577 -15.81 17.51 -0.96
C ALA A 577 -17.30 17.17 -1.15
N MET A 578 -17.60 16.16 -1.95
CA MET A 578 -18.97 15.69 -2.16
C MET A 578 -19.60 15.13 -0.87
N ASN A 579 -18.85 14.35 -0.10
CA ASN A 579 -19.30 13.83 1.19
C ASN A 579 -19.46 14.94 2.24
N PHE A 580 -18.60 15.95 2.22
CA PHE A 580 -18.70 17.12 3.09
C PHE A 580 -19.93 17.98 2.77
N GLU A 581 -20.20 18.25 1.50
CA GLU A 581 -21.39 18.98 1.07
C GLU A 581 -22.68 18.29 1.56
N LYS A 582 -22.77 16.97 1.37
CA LYS A 582 -23.90 16.18 1.86
C LYS A 582 -24.09 16.31 3.38
N MET A 583 -23.00 16.34 4.14
CA MET A 583 -23.05 16.56 5.59
C MET A 583 -23.58 17.95 5.95
N VAL A 584 -23.17 19.00 5.24
CA VAL A 584 -23.60 20.39 5.49
C VAL A 584 -25.08 20.55 5.16
N MET A 585 -25.54 20.00 4.04
CA MET A 585 -26.95 20.07 3.61
C MET A 585 -27.91 19.29 4.54
N GLN A 586 -27.42 18.25 5.22
CA GLN A 586 -28.21 17.48 6.19
C GLN A 586 -28.30 18.15 7.58
N ARG A 587 -27.54 19.23 7.84
CA ARG A 587 -27.74 20.00 9.07
C ARG A 587 -29.02 20.81 8.92
N PRO A 588 -30.00 20.67 9.82
CA PRO A 588 -31.18 21.52 9.77
C PRO A 588 -30.72 22.98 9.88
N LYS A 589 -31.21 23.84 8.98
CA LYS A 589 -31.09 25.29 9.16
C LYS A 589 -31.65 25.59 10.56
N LYS A 590 -30.81 26.09 11.46
CA LYS A 590 -31.34 26.87 12.59
C LYS A 590 -32.08 28.03 11.94
N SER A 591 -33.37 28.12 12.28
CA SER A 591 -34.40 29.00 11.71
C SER A 591 -33.89 30.37 11.29
#